data_AF-A0A1V3WVU9-F1
#
_entry.id   AF-A0A1V3WVU9-F1
#
_cell.length_a   1.000
_cell.length_b   1.000
_cell.length_c   1.000
_cell.angle_alpha   90.00
_cell.angle_beta   90.00
_cell.angle_gamma   90.00
#
_symmetry.space_group_name_H-M   'P 1'
#
loop_
_entity.id
_entity.type
_entity.pdbx_description
1 polymer ?
#
loop_
_entity_poly.entity_id
_entity_poly.type
_entity_poly.pdbx_seq_one_letter_code
_entity_poly.pdbx_strand_id
1 'polypeptide(L)' 'MGSGGSAPGPWAALAVTTVVFALAHLELTRAPLLVVVAIPIALARLYSGGLLASIVAHQVTNLLPGIILMLAVAGVMPMP' A
#
# COMPACT_ATOMS: atom_id res chain seq x y z
N MET A 1 -21.41 -27.68 17.34
CA MET A 1 -21.80 -26.36 16.80
C MET A 1 -20.97 -25.29 17.49
N GLY A 2 -19.89 -24.85 16.85
CA GLY A 2 -19.10 -23.68 17.22
C GLY A 2 -18.89 -22.89 15.93
N SER A 3 -19.42 -21.68 15.89
CA SER A 3 -19.56 -20.85 14.70
C SER A 3 -18.22 -20.58 13.99
N GLY A 4 -18.09 -21.14 12.79
CA GLY A 4 -16.99 -20.84 11.87
C GLY A 4 -17.09 -19.40 11.39
N GLY A 5 -16.20 -18.54 11.91
CA GLY A 5 -15.84 -17.31 11.22
C GLY A 5 -14.93 -17.69 10.06
N SER A 6 -15.50 -17.87 8.86
CA SER A 6 -14.67 -18.03 7.67
C SER A 6 -13.90 -16.73 7.47
N ALA A 7 -12.58 -16.79 7.60
CA ALA A 7 -11.72 -15.68 7.20
C ALA A 7 -12.14 -15.28 5.77
N PRO A 8 -12.28 -13.97 5.47
CA PRO A 8 -12.61 -13.52 4.14
C PRO A 8 -11.61 -14.14 3.16
N GLY A 9 -12.13 -14.64 2.02
CA GLY A 9 -11.29 -15.23 0.99
C GLY A 9 -10.15 -14.29 0.59
N PRO A 10 -9.02 -14.82 0.08
CA PRO A 10 -7.79 -14.03 -0.13
C PRO A 10 -8.01 -12.76 -0.98
N TRP A 11 -8.93 -12.81 -1.95
CA TRP A 11 -9.34 -11.66 -2.75
C TRP A 11 -10.18 -10.63 -1.99
N ALA A 12 -11.06 -11.08 -1.09
CA ALA A 12 -11.81 -10.19 -0.22
C ALA A 12 -10.90 -9.53 0.82
N ALA A 13 -9.94 -10.27 1.39
CA ALA A 13 -8.90 -9.71 2.25
C ALA A 13 -8.06 -8.65 1.52
N LEU A 14 -7.68 -8.91 0.27
CA LEU A 14 -6.98 -7.94 -0.58
C LEU A 14 -7.80 -6.66 -0.81
N ALA A 15 -9.06 -6.78 -1.21
CA ALA A 15 -9.92 -5.62 -1.45
C ALA A 15 -10.14 -4.79 -0.18
N VAL A 16 -10.48 -5.43 0.94
CA VAL A 16 -10.72 -4.76 2.22
C VAL A 16 -9.45 -4.06 2.71
N THR A 17 -8.30 -4.73 2.70
CA THR A 17 -7.03 -4.14 3.16
C THR A 17 -6.59 -2.97 2.29
N THR A 18 -6.81 -3.04 0.97
CA THR A 18 -6.52 -1.94 0.04
C THR A 18 -7.37 -0.70 0.35
N VAL A 19 -8.68 -0.89 0.57
CA VAL A 19 -9.60 0.22 0.91
C VAL A 19 -9.26 0.81 2.27
N VAL A 20 -9.06 -0.03 3.28
CA VAL A 20 -8.70 0.42 4.64
C VAL A 20 -7.37 1.19 4.61
N PHE A 21 -6.37 0.70 3.88
CA PHE A 21 -5.08 1.38 3.73
C PHE A 21 -5.25 2.79 3.14
N ALA A 22 -6.02 2.92 2.06
CA ALA A 22 -6.23 4.22 1.42
C ALA A 22 -6.98 5.21 2.33
N LEU A 23 -8.01 4.74 3.05
CA LEU A 23 -8.78 5.58 3.96
C LEU A 23 -8.01 5.95 5.23
N ALA A 24 -7.13 5.08 5.72
CA ALA A 24 -6.31 5.32 6.91
C ALA A 24 -5.31 6.49 6.76
N HIS A 25 -5.06 6.95 5.53
CA HIS A 25 -4.24 8.14 5.27
C HIS A 25 -4.99 9.46 5.52
N LEU A 26 -6.31 9.40 5.75
CA LEU A 26 -7.16 10.55 6.10
C LEU A 26 -7.10 11.71 5.10
N GLU A 27 -6.67 11.43 3.87
CA GLU A 27 -6.54 12.41 2.81
C GLU A 27 -7.24 11.90 1.55
N LEU A 28 -8.54 12.22 1.46
CA LEU A 28 -9.43 11.74 0.40
C LEU A 28 -8.94 12.13 -1.00
N THR A 29 -8.15 13.20 -1.14
CA THR A 29 -7.53 13.64 -2.38
C THR A 29 -6.45 12.69 -2.88
N ARG A 30 -5.62 12.10 -2.00
CA ARG A 30 -4.65 11.06 -2.38
C ARG A 30 -5.21 9.65 -2.29
N ALA A 31 -6.37 9.43 -1.67
CA ALA A 31 -6.97 8.10 -1.58
C ALA A 31 -7.03 7.35 -2.94
N PRO A 32 -7.39 7.97 -4.09
CA PRO A 32 -7.34 7.29 -5.38
C PRO A 32 -5.93 6.82 -5.77
N LEU A 33 -4.92 7.66 -5.53
CA LEU A 33 -3.51 7.32 -5.77
C LEU A 33 -3.08 6.17 -4.85
N LEU A 34 -3.45 6.22 -3.57
CA LEU A 34 -3.10 5.21 -2.58
C LEU A 34 -3.69 3.84 -2.89
N VAL A 35 -4.90 3.79 -3.48
CA VAL A 35 -5.48 2.53 -3.98
C VAL A 35 -4.58 1.92 -5.05
N VAL A 36 -4.13 2.72 -6.02
CA VAL A 36 -3.23 2.26 -7.09
C VAL A 36 -1.89 1.78 -6.52
N VAL A 37 -1.30 2.54 -5.61
CA VAL A 37 -0.02 2.22 -4.95
C VAL A 37 -0.13 0.96 -4.08
N ALA A 38 -1.28 0.71 -3.47
CA ALA A 38 -1.50 -0.46 -2.63
C ALA A 38 -1.62 -1.78 -3.42
N ILE A 39 -1.97 -1.74 -4.71
CA ILE A 39 -2.09 -2.93 -5.57
C ILE A 39 -0.83 -3.81 -5.53
N PRO A 40 0.38 -3.33 -5.87
CA PRO A 40 1.59 -4.15 -5.84
C PRO A 40 1.91 -4.71 -4.46
N ILE A 41 1.62 -3.97 -3.38
CA ILE A 41 1.81 -4.42 -1.99
C ILE A 41 0.87 -5.60 -1.69
N ALA A 42 -0.39 -5.45 -2.05
CA ALA A 42 -1.41 -6.45 -1.77
C ALA A 42 -1.25 -7.71 -2.65
N LEU A 43 -0.84 -7.55 -3.91
CA LEU A 43 -0.47 -8.67 -4.78
C LEU A 43 0.76 -9.42 -4.27
N ALA A 44 1.78 -8.69 -3.78
CA ALA A 44 2.95 -9.32 -3.16
C ALA A 44 2.54 -10.21 -1.98
N ARG A 45 1.58 -9.77 -1.17
CA ARG A 45 1.04 -10.58 -0.08
C ARG A 45 0.21 -11.77 -0.58
N LEU A 46 -0.64 -11.57 -1.59
CA LEU A 46 -1.50 -12.61 -2.15
C LEU A 46 -0.70 -13.78 -2.73
N TYR A 47 0.36 -13.49 -3.49
CA TYR A 47 1.11 -14.52 -4.20
C TYR A 47 2.24 -15.14 -3.39
N SER A 48 2.86 -14.41 -2.46
CA SER A 48 3.96 -14.94 -1.66
C SER A 48 3.52 -15.47 -0.28
N GLY A 49 2.34 -15.08 0.20
CA GLY A 49 1.88 -15.32 1.57
C GLY A 49 2.69 -14.60 2.66
N GLY A 50 3.79 -13.93 2.31
CA GLY A 50 4.79 -13.43 3.25
C GLY A 50 4.67 -11.94 3.56
N LEU A 51 4.87 -11.57 4.83
CA LEU A 51 4.98 -10.19 5.28
C LEU A 51 6.19 -9.48 4.63
N LEU A 52 7.32 -10.18 4.51
CA LEU A 52 8.56 -9.62 3.97
C LEU A 52 8.42 -9.15 2.52
N ALA A 53 7.74 -9.93 1.67
CA ALA A 53 7.45 -9.54 0.30
C ALA A 53 6.59 -8.26 0.24
N SER A 54 5.61 -8.14 1.12
CA SER A 54 4.78 -6.94 1.26
C SER A 54 5.62 -5.73 1.72
N ILE A 55 6.56 -5.92 2.65
CA ILE A 55 7.48 -4.87 3.10
C ILE A 55 8.36 -4.40 1.94
N VAL A 56 8.98 -5.33 1.20
CA VAL A 56 9.82 -4.99 0.04
C VAL A 56 9.01 -4.24 -1.02
N ALA A 57 7.83 -4.74 -1.38
CA ALA A 57 6.95 -4.07 -2.35
C ALA A 57 6.55 -2.65 -1.88
N HIS A 58 6.29 -2.48 -0.59
CA HIS A 58 6.01 -1.17 0.00
C HIS A 58 7.23 -0.24 -0.09
N GLN A 59 8.42 -0.71 0.26
CA GLN A 59 9.63 0.13 0.19
C GLN A 59 9.96 0.50 -1.26
N VAL A 60 9.80 -0.41 -2.21
CA VAL A 60 10.02 -0.12 -3.64
C VAL A 60 9.04 0.92 -4.16
N THR A 61 7.76 0.82 -3.80
CA THR A 61 6.74 1.80 -4.22
C THR A 61 6.93 3.18 -3.58
N ASN A 62 7.55 3.24 -2.39
CA ASN A 62 7.86 4.50 -1.71
C ASN A 62 9.25 5.06 -2.02
N LEU A 63 10.13 4.28 -2.64
CA LEU A 63 11.50 4.69 -2.93
C LEU A 63 11.54 5.92 -3.85
N LEU A 64 10.80 5.89 -4.96
CA LEU A 64 10.81 6.97 -5.93
C LEU A 64 10.24 8.29 -5.33
N PRO A 65 9.04 8.31 -4.70
CA PRO A 65 8.56 9.50 -3.98
C PRO A 65 9.54 9.98 -2.91
N GLY A 66 10.19 9.06 -2.17
CA GLY A 66 11.16 9.38 -1.14
C GLY A 66 12.42 10.07 -1.70
N ILE A 67 12.95 9.58 -2.81
CA ILE A 67 14.09 10.22 -3.51
C ILE A 67 13.70 11.60 -4.03
N ILE A 68 12.51 11.73 -4.64
CA ILE A 68 12.02 13.02 -5.13
C ILE A 68 11.93 14.02 -3.98
N LEU A 69 11.32 13.63 -2.86
CA LEU A 69 11.21 14.47 -1.67
C LEU A 69 12.59 14.85 -1.12
N MET A 70 13.52 13.89 -1.05
CA MET A 70 14.88 14.12 -0.59
C MET A 70 15.60 15.17 -1.47
N LEU A 71 15.54 15.02 -2.79
CA LEU A 71 16.17 15.94 -3.73
C LEU A 71 15.52 17.33 -3.69
N ALA A 72 14.19 17.40 -3.51
CA ALA A 72 13.46 18.65 -3.37
C ALA A 72 13.88 19.40 -2.08
N VAL A 73 13.94 18.70 -0.94
CA VAL A 73 14.38 19.28 0.35
C VAL A 73 15.86 19.68 0.31
N ALA A 74 16.70 18.95 -0.43
CA ALA A 74 18.11 19.28 -0.63
C ALA A 74 18.33 20.48 -1.59
N GLY A 75 17.27 21.06 -2.17
CA GLY A 75 17.35 22.19 -3.11
C GLY A 75 17.84 21.80 -4.52
N VAL A 76 17.90 20.50 -4.82
CA VAL A 76 18.33 19.98 -6.14
C VAL A 76 17.18 20.03 -7.15
N MET A 77 15.93 19.83 -6.69
CA MET A 77 14.73 19.95 -7.50
C MET A 77 13.82 21.07 -6.98
N PRO A 78 13.12 21.81 -7.85
CA PRO A 78 12.11 22.77 -7.41
C PRO A 78 10.98 22.04 -6.66
N MET A 79 10.58 22.58 -5.51
CA MET A 79 9.37 22.14 -4.81
C MET A 79 8.14 22.63 -5.59
N PRO A 80 7.12 21.77 -5.83
CA PRO A 80 5.84 22.21 -6.35
C PRO A 80 5.08 23.09 -5.35
#